data_AF-A0A957ZVW6-F1
#
_entry.id   AF-A0A957ZVW6-F1
#
_cell.length_a   1.000
_cell.length_b   1.000
_cell.length_c   1.000
_cell.angle_alpha   90.00
_cell.angle_beta   90.00
_cell.angle_gamma   90.00
#
_symmetry.space_group_name_H-M   'P 1'
#
loop_
_entity.id
_entity.type
_entity.pdbx_description
1 polymer ?
#
loop_
_entity_poly.entity_id
_entity_poly.type
_entity_poly.pdbx_seq_one_letter_code
_entity_poly.pdbx_strand_id
1 'polypeptide(L)'
;MSELIAIITSPDPAVRNRALDAFARAATLDELRAECAALDAFRRTSTNLYEQVRALFFLYAIYRFHLPVKEGLPERGFIDYVGYSDLLQRRFEEAIDRFLAAPLSDTTASALATAYHQLAFQTLANQVRRSVRSVPGNQWMFRLGHPADQPLRIRPELLAPLDGDDAGSRLFPILH
;
A
#
# COMPACT_ATOMS: atom_id res chain seq x y z
N MET A 1 -0.01 19.36 18.64
CA MET A 1 0.39 19.63 17.25
C MET A 1 1.52 18.66 16.94
N SER A 2 1.50 17.95 15.81
CA SER A 2 2.50 16.93 15.51
C SER A 2 3.79 17.58 14.99
N GLU A 3 4.92 17.27 15.63
CA GLU A 3 6.24 17.79 15.26
C GLU A 3 6.66 17.25 13.89
N LEU A 4 6.37 15.97 13.61
CA LEU A 4 6.77 15.32 12.37
C LEU A 4 5.95 15.83 11.16
N ILE A 5 4.66 16.13 11.34
CA ILE A 5 3.85 16.78 10.30
C ILE A 5 4.39 18.19 10.01
N ALA A 6 4.81 18.93 11.03
CA ALA A 6 5.42 20.24 10.85
C ALA A 6 6.71 20.16 10.02
N ILE A 7 7.55 19.14 10.26
CA ILE A 7 8.73 18.86 9.41
C ILE A 7 8.32 18.54 7.96
N ILE A 8 7.26 17.75 7.74
CA ILE A 8 6.84 17.35 6.39
C ILE A 8 6.32 18.54 5.58
N THR A 9 5.47 19.36 6.19
CA THR A 9 4.71 20.44 5.53
C THR A 9 5.45 21.77 5.47
N SER A 10 6.58 21.91 6.19
CA SER A 10 7.29 23.18 6.25
C SER A 10 7.78 23.67 4.88
N PRO A 11 7.52 24.94 4.52
CA PRO A 11 8.08 25.55 3.31
C PRO A 11 9.59 25.79 3.44
N ASP A 12 10.09 25.99 4.66
CA ASP A 12 11.51 26.23 4.95
C ASP A 12 12.33 24.93 4.82
N PRO A 13 13.28 24.84 3.87
CA PRO A 13 14.17 23.69 3.73
C PRO A 13 14.96 23.35 5.01
N ALA A 14 15.31 24.34 5.84
CA ALA A 14 16.08 24.10 7.07
C ALA A 14 15.27 23.36 8.14
N VAL A 15 13.95 23.52 8.13
CA VAL A 15 13.03 22.72 8.96
C VAL A 15 12.67 21.43 8.24
N ARG A 16 12.32 21.53 6.96
CA ARG A 16 11.85 20.40 6.16
C ARG A 16 12.90 19.30 6.05
N ASN A 17 14.19 19.61 5.97
CA ASN A 17 15.25 18.61 5.80
C ASN A 17 15.79 18.06 7.13
N ARG A 18 15.17 18.39 8.28
CA ARG A 18 15.54 17.80 9.56
C ARG A 18 15.32 16.29 9.55
N ALA A 19 16.25 15.57 10.16
CA ALA A 19 16.15 14.13 10.31
C ALA A 19 15.09 13.77 11.36
N LEU A 20 14.21 12.82 11.05
CA LEU A 20 13.24 12.31 12.01
C LEU A 20 13.90 11.64 13.23
N ASP A 21 15.12 11.10 13.04
CA ASP A 21 15.91 10.41 14.06
C ASP A 21 16.17 11.28 15.29
N ALA A 22 16.42 12.57 15.10
CA ALA A 22 16.67 13.50 16.19
C ALA A 22 15.47 13.61 17.15
N PHE A 23 14.26 13.69 16.59
CA PHE A 23 13.02 13.68 17.37
C PHE A 23 12.76 12.29 17.97
N ALA A 24 12.84 11.24 17.15
CA ALA A 24 12.44 9.90 17.54
C ALA A 24 13.31 9.27 18.64
N ARG A 25 14.60 9.65 18.72
CA ARG A 25 15.48 9.21 19.81
C ARG A 25 15.06 9.78 21.16
N ALA A 26 14.71 11.06 21.22
CA ALA A 26 14.35 11.73 22.46
C ALA A 26 12.91 11.41 22.91
N ALA A 27 12.01 11.18 21.96
CA ALA A 27 10.60 10.91 22.24
C ALA A 27 10.39 9.61 23.05
N THR A 28 9.42 9.64 23.95
CA THR A 28 8.92 8.47 24.68
C THR A 28 8.11 7.54 23.76
N LEU A 29 7.79 6.34 24.25
CA LEU A 29 6.93 5.40 23.52
C LEU A 29 5.56 6.03 23.19
N ASP A 30 4.93 6.70 24.15
CA ASP A 30 3.59 7.28 23.96
C ASP A 30 3.61 8.50 23.02
N GLU A 31 4.65 9.34 23.09
CA GLU A 31 4.83 10.44 22.14
C GLU A 31 5.01 9.91 20.71
N LEU A 32 5.83 8.87 20.51
CA LEU A 32 5.98 8.24 19.19
C LEU A 32 4.68 7.63 18.69
N ARG A 33 3.89 7.00 19.57
CA ARG A 33 2.57 6.45 19.19
C ARG A 33 1.60 7.56 18.77
N ALA A 34 1.57 8.68 19.48
CA ALA A 34 0.74 9.82 19.14
C ALA A 34 1.15 10.43 17.79
N GLU A 35 2.45 10.54 17.53
CA GLU A 35 2.98 11.00 16.25
C GLU A 35 2.65 10.04 15.09
N CYS A 36 2.78 8.72 15.30
CA CYS A 36 2.35 7.73 14.31
C CYS A 36 0.86 7.84 13.99
N ALA A 37 0.00 8.00 14.99
CA ALA A 37 -1.43 8.17 14.77
C ALA A 37 -1.74 9.45 13.97
N ALA A 38 -1.07 10.56 14.29
CA ALA A 38 -1.20 11.80 13.56
C ALA A 38 -0.72 11.67 12.10
N LEU A 39 0.42 11.02 11.88
CA LEU A 39 0.98 10.77 10.55
C LEU A 39 0.07 9.87 9.68
N ASP A 40 -0.51 8.81 10.24
CA ASP A 40 -1.43 7.96 9.48
C ASP A 40 -2.74 8.69 9.12
N ALA A 41 -3.29 9.51 10.02
CA ALA A 41 -4.44 10.36 9.69
C ALA A 41 -4.08 11.40 8.60
N PHE A 42 -2.90 12.01 8.71
CA PHE A 42 -2.42 13.00 7.75
C PHE A 42 -2.20 12.40 6.35
N ARG A 43 -1.55 11.23 6.23
CA ARG A 43 -1.28 10.63 4.91
C ARG A 43 -2.54 10.18 4.18
N ARG A 44 -3.65 9.94 4.89
CA ARG A 44 -4.96 9.61 4.29
C ARG A 44 -5.69 10.83 3.74
N THR A 45 -5.40 12.02 4.26
CA THR A 45 -6.09 13.27 3.92
C THR A 45 -5.27 14.19 3.02
N SER A 46 -3.94 14.10 3.04
CA SER A 46 -3.07 14.91 2.19
C SER A 46 -3.27 14.57 0.71
N THR A 47 -3.43 15.62 -0.09
CA THR A 47 -3.50 15.55 -1.56
C THR A 47 -2.12 15.72 -2.22
N ASN A 48 -1.11 16.08 -1.43
CA ASN A 48 0.25 16.28 -1.88
C ASN A 48 1.02 14.96 -1.83
N LEU A 49 1.45 14.46 -2.99
CA LEU A 49 2.19 13.21 -3.11
C LEU A 49 3.45 13.19 -2.25
N TYR A 50 4.21 14.29 -2.22
CA TYR A 50 5.45 14.36 -1.45
C TYR A 50 5.17 14.18 0.03
N GLU A 51 4.17 14.90 0.56
CA GLU A 51 3.79 14.83 1.97
C GLU A 51 3.27 13.45 2.34
N GLN A 52 2.40 12.87 1.51
CA GLN A 52 1.85 11.53 1.71
C GLN A 52 2.95 10.46 1.73
N VAL A 53 3.83 10.45 0.73
CA VAL A 53 4.93 9.48 0.63
C VAL A 53 5.92 9.66 1.77
N ARG A 54 6.22 10.91 2.13
CA ARG A 54 7.14 11.21 3.24
C ARG A 54 6.58 10.77 4.58
N ALA A 55 5.28 10.97 4.83
CA ALA A 55 4.61 10.46 6.02
C ALA A 55 4.66 8.92 6.09
N LEU A 56 4.43 8.23 4.97
CA LEU A 56 4.54 6.77 4.89
C LEU A 56 5.96 6.26 5.22
N PHE A 57 7.00 6.94 4.73
CA PHE A 57 8.38 6.56 5.06
C PHE A 57 8.78 6.94 6.50
N PHE A 58 8.22 8.00 7.07
CA PHE A 58 8.39 8.31 8.49
C PHE A 58 7.74 7.23 9.35
N LEU A 59 6.52 6.82 9.04
CA LEU A 59 5.83 5.72 9.71
C LEU A 59 6.66 4.42 9.63
N TYR A 60 7.13 4.06 8.44
CA TYR A 60 8.04 2.91 8.26
C TYR A 60 9.27 3.02 9.17
N ALA A 61 9.98 4.15 9.15
CA ALA A 61 11.20 4.31 9.92
C ALA A 61 10.93 4.23 11.44
N ILE A 62 9.85 4.84 11.92
CA ILE A 62 9.47 4.79 13.33
C ILE A 62 9.15 3.37 13.76
N TYR A 63 8.25 2.68 13.05
CA TYR A 63 7.88 1.31 13.38
C TYR A 63 9.05 0.32 13.26
N ARG A 64 9.98 0.53 12.33
CA ARG A 64 11.08 -0.41 12.08
C ARG A 64 12.30 -0.21 12.97
N PHE A 65 12.63 1.04 13.32
CA PHE A 65 13.92 1.38 13.90
C PHE A 65 13.82 2.14 15.23
N HIS A 66 12.71 2.84 15.50
CA HIS A 66 12.59 3.67 16.70
C HIS A 66 11.67 3.10 17.77
N LEU A 67 10.56 2.47 17.38
CA LEU A 67 9.64 1.81 18.33
C LEU A 67 10.28 0.59 19.02
N PRO A 68 10.96 -0.34 18.32
CA PRO A 68 11.53 -1.55 18.94
C PRO A 68 12.55 -1.28 20.06
N VAL A 69 13.16 -0.09 20.07
CA VAL A 69 14.16 0.30 21.07
C VAL A 69 13.58 1.11 22.23
N LYS A 70 12.26 1.32 22.28
CA LYS A 70 11.61 2.04 23.40
C LYS A 70 11.21 1.08 24.51
N GLU A 71 11.48 1.50 25.73
CA GLU A 71 11.01 0.83 26.93
C GLU A 71 9.48 0.77 26.97
N GLY A 72 8.93 -0.35 27.45
CA GLY A 72 7.50 -0.57 27.57
C GLY A 72 6.83 -1.19 26.34
N LEU A 73 7.54 -1.39 25.23
CA LEU A 73 7.02 -2.14 24.09
C LEU A 73 7.12 -3.65 24.35
N PRO A 74 6.02 -4.42 24.27
CA PRO A 74 6.09 -5.88 24.38
C PRO A 74 6.87 -6.49 23.21
N GLU A 75 7.87 -7.33 23.50
CA GLU A 75 8.68 -8.02 22.48
C GLU A 75 7.88 -9.04 21.67
N ARG A 76 6.81 -9.59 22.23
CA ARG A 76 6.00 -10.62 21.60
C ARG A 76 4.54 -10.20 21.55
N GLY A 77 3.90 -10.53 20.45
CA GLY A 77 2.48 -10.34 20.23
C GLY A 77 1.98 -11.25 19.14
N PHE A 78 0.71 -11.07 18.78
CA PHE A 78 0.06 -11.81 17.71
C PHE A 78 -0.11 -10.91 16.49
N ILE A 79 0.13 -11.49 15.32
CA ILE A 79 -0.20 -10.86 14.05
C ILE A 79 -1.55 -11.41 13.60
N ASP A 80 -2.50 -10.52 13.33
CA ASP A 80 -3.80 -10.91 12.80
C ASP A 80 -3.64 -11.62 11.44
N TYR A 81 -4.19 -12.83 11.34
CA TYR A 81 -4.06 -13.65 10.13
C TYR A 81 -4.68 -12.98 8.90
N VAL A 82 -5.84 -12.33 9.07
CA VAL A 82 -6.53 -11.66 7.97
C VAL A 82 -5.72 -10.46 7.50
N GLY A 83 -5.18 -9.67 8.43
CA GLY A 83 -4.26 -8.57 8.13
C GLY A 83 -3.02 -9.03 7.39
N TYR A 84 -2.44 -10.17 7.77
CA TYR A 84 -1.31 -10.76 7.05
C TYR A 84 -1.69 -11.24 5.64
N SER A 85 -2.86 -11.86 5.48
CA SER A 85 -3.38 -12.24 4.15
C SER A 85 -3.59 -11.01 3.26
N ASP A 86 -4.12 -9.92 3.82
CA ASP A 86 -4.33 -8.66 3.10
C ASP A 86 -3.01 -8.05 2.64
N LEU A 87 -1.98 -8.07 3.52
CA LEU A 87 -0.62 -7.66 3.17
C LEU A 87 -0.07 -8.45 1.97
N LEU A 88 -0.20 -9.78 1.97
CA LEU A 88 0.25 -10.64 0.87
C LEU A 88 -0.52 -10.37 -0.43
N GLN A 89 -1.81 -10.06 -0.32
CA GLN A 89 -2.68 -9.72 -1.45
C GLN A 89 -2.55 -8.26 -1.90
N ARG A 90 -1.57 -7.52 -1.35
CA ARG A 90 -1.30 -6.10 -1.64
C ARG A 90 -2.47 -5.16 -1.30
N ARG A 91 -3.36 -5.60 -0.40
CA ARG A 91 -4.39 -4.78 0.27
C ARG A 91 -3.77 -4.07 1.48
N PHE A 92 -2.86 -3.15 1.20
CA PHE A 92 -1.99 -2.58 2.24
C PHE A 92 -2.74 -1.70 3.23
N GLU A 93 -3.76 -0.95 2.80
CA GLU A 93 -4.51 -0.07 3.70
C GLU A 93 -5.35 -0.88 4.68
N GLU A 94 -6.02 -1.93 4.20
CA GLU A 94 -6.81 -2.84 5.02
C GLU A 94 -5.93 -3.66 5.98
N ALA A 95 -4.72 -4.02 5.55
CA ALA A 95 -3.73 -4.63 6.43
C ALA A 95 -3.29 -3.68 7.55
N ILE A 96 -2.99 -2.41 7.21
CA ILE A 96 -2.62 -1.37 8.19
C ILE A 96 -3.74 -1.18 9.21
N ASP A 97 -4.99 -1.04 8.76
CA ASP A 97 -6.14 -0.82 9.65
C ASP A 97 -6.29 -1.97 10.66
N ARG A 98 -6.11 -3.23 10.22
CA ARG A 98 -6.16 -4.38 11.13
C ARG A 98 -4.98 -4.42 12.10
N PHE A 99 -3.77 -4.11 11.64
CA PHE A 99 -2.61 -4.09 12.52
C PHE A 99 -2.68 -2.94 13.53
N LEU A 100 -3.25 -1.79 13.17
CA LEU A 100 -3.49 -0.66 14.09
C LEU A 100 -4.57 -0.96 15.13
N ALA A 101 -5.56 -1.81 14.80
CA ALA A 101 -6.58 -2.25 15.74
C ALA A 101 -6.05 -3.25 16.78
N ALA A 102 -4.94 -3.92 16.49
CA ALA A 102 -4.29 -4.86 17.42
C ALA A 102 -3.44 -4.13 18.47
N PRO A 103 -3.24 -4.70 19.67
CA PRO A 103 -2.29 -4.17 20.64
C PRO A 103 -0.89 -4.03 20.04
N LEU A 104 -0.26 -2.89 20.32
CA LEU A 104 1.08 -2.62 19.83
C LEU A 104 2.10 -3.52 20.54
N SER A 105 2.90 -4.20 19.75
CA SER A 105 4.02 -5.08 20.16
C SER A 105 5.09 -4.99 19.08
N ASP A 106 6.27 -5.53 19.33
CA ASP A 106 7.35 -5.57 18.32
C ASP A 106 6.93 -6.35 17.05
N THR A 107 6.12 -7.40 17.21
CA THR A 107 5.55 -8.15 16.09
C THR A 107 4.59 -7.30 15.26
N THR A 108 3.69 -6.56 15.91
CA THR A 108 2.73 -5.68 15.21
C THR A 108 3.45 -4.49 14.57
N ALA A 109 4.45 -3.94 15.25
CA ALA A 109 5.29 -2.86 14.73
C ALA A 109 6.03 -3.29 13.45
N SER A 110 6.60 -4.50 13.44
CA SER A 110 7.25 -5.09 12.26
C SER A 110 6.28 -5.28 11.09
N ALA A 111 5.05 -5.72 11.37
CA ALA A 111 4.00 -5.86 10.35
C ALA A 111 3.59 -4.49 9.77
N LEU A 112 3.35 -3.49 10.64
CA LEU A 112 3.04 -2.11 10.24
C LEU A 112 4.16 -1.48 9.42
N ALA A 113 5.42 -1.63 9.85
CA ALA A 113 6.57 -1.15 9.08
C ALA A 113 6.57 -1.70 7.66
N THR A 114 6.36 -3.02 7.52
CA THR A 114 6.32 -3.67 6.20
C THR A 114 5.16 -3.13 5.36
N ALA A 115 3.96 -3.02 5.93
CA ALA A 115 2.78 -2.53 5.22
C ALA A 115 2.94 -1.07 4.76
N TYR A 116 3.43 -0.18 5.63
CA TYR A 116 3.68 1.23 5.27
C TYR A 116 4.74 1.38 4.20
N HIS A 117 5.82 0.61 4.28
CA HIS A 117 6.87 0.61 3.26
C HIS A 117 6.33 0.18 1.90
N GLN A 118 5.57 -0.92 1.85
CA GLN A 118 4.96 -1.40 0.61
C GLN A 118 3.95 -0.40 0.04
N LEU A 119 3.13 0.22 0.90
CA LEU A 119 2.19 1.27 0.50
C LEU A 119 2.89 2.51 -0.04
N ALA A 120 4.04 2.92 0.52
CA ALA A 120 4.85 4.03 0.02
C ALA A 120 5.31 3.76 -1.42
N PHE A 121 5.87 2.58 -1.68
CA PHE A 121 6.29 2.19 -3.02
C PHE A 121 5.13 2.03 -4.00
N GLN A 122 4.00 1.47 -3.55
CA GLN A 122 2.81 1.35 -4.39
C GLN A 122 2.27 2.74 -4.77
N THR A 123 2.28 3.70 -3.84
CA THR A 123 1.89 5.10 -4.07
C THR A 123 2.79 5.76 -5.11
N LEU A 124 4.11 5.62 -4.98
CA LEU A 124 5.08 6.12 -5.97
C LEU A 124 4.88 5.45 -7.34
N ALA A 125 4.72 4.13 -7.39
CA ALA A 125 4.48 3.40 -8.63
C ALA A 125 3.18 3.85 -9.32
N ASN A 126 2.13 4.12 -8.54
CA ASN A 126 0.87 4.66 -9.06
C ASN A 126 1.04 6.05 -9.66
N GLN A 127 1.84 6.93 -9.03
CA GLN A 127 2.16 8.23 -9.62
C GLN A 127 2.93 8.07 -10.94
N VAL A 128 3.96 7.21 -10.97
CA VAL A 128 4.74 6.97 -12.19
C VAL A 128 3.82 6.47 -13.31
N ARG A 129 2.95 5.48 -13.03
CA ARG A 129 1.95 5.01 -14.01
C ARG A 129 1.05 6.14 -14.51
N ARG A 130 0.57 7.02 -13.62
CA ARG A 130 -0.28 8.15 -13.98
C ARG A 130 0.45 9.14 -14.89
N SER A 131 1.70 9.47 -14.54
CA SER A 131 2.54 10.39 -15.31
C SER A 131 2.90 9.82 -16.69
N VAL A 132 3.24 8.52 -16.77
CA VAL A 132 3.53 7.88 -18.06
C VAL A 132 2.28 7.85 -18.94
N ARG A 133 1.10 7.55 -18.37
CA ARG A 133 -0.18 7.51 -19.09
C ARG A 133 -0.67 8.89 -19.59
N SER A 134 -0.31 9.98 -18.91
CA SER A 134 -0.78 11.33 -19.32
C SER A 134 -0.07 11.87 -20.56
N VAL A 135 1.04 11.28 -20.98
CA VAL A 135 1.78 11.69 -22.17
C VAL A 135 1.16 11.04 -23.42
N PRO A 136 0.69 11.82 -24.41
CA PRO A 136 0.06 11.26 -25.62
C PRO A 136 0.94 10.24 -26.36
N GLY A 137 2.25 10.48 -26.41
CA GLY A 137 3.24 9.59 -27.03
C GLY A 137 3.39 8.23 -26.36
N ASN A 138 2.88 8.03 -25.14
CA ASN A 138 2.95 6.76 -24.41
C ASN A 138 1.66 5.94 -24.49
N GLN A 139 0.62 6.43 -25.19
CA GLN A 139 -0.65 5.73 -25.26
C GLN A 139 -0.52 4.32 -25.86
N TRP A 140 0.44 4.09 -26.75
CA TRP A 140 0.70 2.78 -27.34
C TRP A 140 1.00 1.69 -26.29
N MET A 141 1.62 2.04 -25.16
CA MET A 141 1.97 1.11 -24.09
C MET A 141 0.75 0.57 -23.32
N PHE A 142 -0.40 1.25 -23.44
CA PHE A 142 -1.60 0.96 -22.64
C PHE A 142 -2.83 0.66 -23.48
N ARG A 143 -2.73 0.73 -24.81
CA ARG A 143 -3.78 0.24 -25.69
C ARG A 143 -3.76 -1.29 -25.64
N LEU A 144 -4.92 -1.91 -25.42
CA LEU A 144 -5.09 -3.28 -25.90
C LEU A 144 -4.82 -3.23 -27.42
N GLY A 145 -3.92 -4.08 -27.91
CA GLY A 145 -3.68 -4.22 -29.35
C GLY A 145 -4.96 -4.59 -30.09
N HIS A 146 -4.92 -4.63 -31.43
CA HIS A 146 -6.05 -5.13 -32.21
C HIS A 146 -6.41 -6.54 -31.69
N PRO A 147 -7.69 -6.95 -31.66
CA PRO A 147 -8.05 -8.30 -31.20
C PRO A 147 -7.29 -9.43 -31.91
N ALA A 148 -6.85 -9.18 -33.15
CA ALA A 148 -5.99 -10.09 -33.92
C ALA A 148 -4.51 -10.14 -33.46
N ASP A 149 -4.04 -9.13 -32.71
CA ASP A 149 -2.71 -9.09 -32.10
C ASP A 149 -2.67 -9.90 -30.79
N GLN A 150 -3.84 -10.26 -30.26
CA GLN A 150 -3.94 -11.21 -29.16
C GLN A 150 -4.06 -12.62 -29.72
N PRO A 151 -3.26 -13.59 -29.25
CA PRO A 151 -3.40 -14.99 -29.64
C PRO A 151 -4.64 -15.60 -28.96
N LEU A 152 -5.84 -15.10 -29.29
CA LEU A 152 -7.11 -15.70 -28.90
C LEU A 152 -7.31 -16.96 -29.75
N ARG A 153 -6.73 -18.06 -29.28
CA ARG A 153 -6.97 -19.39 -29.85
C ARG A 153 -8.16 -20.00 -29.13
N ILE A 154 -9.29 -20.10 -29.83
CA ILE A 154 -10.39 -20.94 -29.37
C ILE A 154 -9.96 -22.39 -29.56
N ARG A 155 -10.05 -23.18 -28.48
CA ARG A 155 -9.87 -24.64 -28.54
C ARG A 155 -10.84 -25.21 -29.58
N PRO A 156 -10.39 -25.94 -30.62
CA PRO A 156 -11.27 -26.46 -31.67
C PRO A 156 -12.45 -27.28 -31.13
N GLU A 157 -12.26 -27.92 -29.98
CA GLU A 157 -13.24 -28.74 -29.28
C GLU A 157 -14.43 -27.90 -28.75
N LEU A 158 -14.24 -26.59 -28.53
CA LEU A 158 -15.30 -25.66 -28.13
C LEU A 158 -16.12 -25.13 -29.32
N LEU A 159 -15.67 -25.38 -30.56
CA LEU A 159 -16.41 -25.07 -31.79
C LEU A 159 -17.29 -26.24 -32.23
N ALA A 160 -17.09 -27.44 -31.66
CA ALA A 160 -17.94 -28.58 -31.88
C ALA A 160 -19.26 -28.39 -31.10
N PRO A 161 -20.42 -28.62 -31.73
CA PRO A 161 -21.67 -28.76 -30.99
C PRO A 161 -21.50 -29.84 -29.91
N LEU A 162 -21.99 -29.58 -28.70
CA LEU A 162 -22.16 -30.67 -27.73
C LEU A 162 -23.23 -31.60 -28.31
N ASP A 163 -22.83 -32.82 -28.65
CA ASP A 163 -23.74 -33.88 -29.09
C ASP A 163 -24.60 -34.33 -27.89
N GLY A 164 -25.63 -33.54 -27.60
CA GLY A 164 -26.75 -33.88 -26.73
C GLY A 164 -27.99 -34.02 -27.61
N ASP A 165 -28.55 -35.22 -27.64
CA ASP A 165 -29.59 -35.71 -28.54
C ASP A 165 -30.98 -35.04 -28.39
N ASP A 166 -31.06 -33.85 -27.78
CA ASP A 166 -32.31 -33.11 -27.58
C ASP A 166 -32.32 -31.86 -28.47
N ALA A 167 -33.29 -31.81 -29.38
CA ALA A 167 -33.47 -30.79 -30.41
C ALA A 167 -33.67 -29.34 -29.89
N GLY A 168 -33.58 -29.12 -28.57
CA GLY A 168 -33.68 -27.82 -27.89
C GLY A 168 -32.42 -27.32 -27.19
N SER A 169 -31.31 -28.09 -27.11
CA SER A 169 -30.14 -27.73 -26.28
C SER A 169 -28.84 -27.49 -27.07
N ARG A 170 -28.91 -26.81 -28.22
CA ARG A 170 -27.70 -26.30 -28.91
C ARG A 170 -27.21 -25.02 -28.24
N LEU A 171 -26.69 -25.14 -27.02
CA LEU A 171 -26.06 -24.02 -26.32
C LEU A 171 -24.61 -23.87 -26.83
N PHE A 172 -24.33 -22.77 -27.52
CA PHE A 172 -22.94 -22.37 -27.79
C PHE A 172 -22.26 -22.01 -26.46
N PRO A 173 -20.95 -22.28 -26.30
CA PRO A 173 -20.22 -21.76 -25.16
C PRO A 173 -20.24 -20.22 -25.20
N ILE A 174 -20.99 -19.61 -24.28
CA ILE A 174 -20.92 -18.17 -24.04
C ILE A 174 -19.58 -17.93 -23.33
N LEU A 175 -18.64 -17.28 -24.01
CA LEU A 175 -17.43 -16.76 -23.39
C LEU A 175 -17.85 -15.58 -22.50
N HIS A 176 -17.77 -15.78 -21.18
CA HIS A 176 -17.72 -14.69 -20.20
C HIS A 176 -16.31 -14.11 -20.11
#